data_AF-A0A1B6DL77-F1
#
_entry.id   AF-A0A1B6DL77-F1
#
_cell.length_a   1.000
_cell.length_b   1.000
_cell.length_c   1.000
_cell.angle_alpha   90.00
_cell.angle_beta   90.00
_cell.angle_gamma   90.00
#
_symmetry.space_group_name_H-M   'P 1'
#
loop_
_entity.id
_entity.type
_entity.pdbx_description
1 polymer ?
#
loop_
_entity_poly.entity_id
_entity_poly.type
_entity_poly.pdbx_seq_one_letter_code
_entity_poly.pdbx_strand_id
1 'polypeptide(L)'
;LIFIGGVPRSGTTLMRAMLDAHPDVRCGQETRVIPRILQMRQHWTTSKKESLRLSEAGVDDEVLDAAVAAFCLEVIARHGDPAPRLCNKDPLTLKSAGYLSSLFPQAKFIFM
;
A
#
# COMPACT_ATOMS: atom_id res chain seq x y z
N LEU A 1 -7.65 6.47 -3.73
CA LEU A 1 -7.18 5.58 -2.63
C LEU A 1 -6.85 6.42 -1.41
N ILE A 2 -7.12 5.92 -0.21
CA ILE A 2 -6.72 6.53 1.06
C ILE A 2 -5.85 5.51 1.80
N PHE A 3 -4.65 5.89 2.21
CA PHE A 3 -3.79 5.04 3.04
C PHE A 3 -3.71 5.61 4.45
N ILE A 4 -4.12 4.82 5.43
CA ILE A 4 -3.97 5.14 6.86
C ILE A 4 -2.83 4.29 7.40
N GLY A 5 -1.92 4.92 8.14
CA GLY A 5 -0.89 4.20 8.88
C GLY A 5 -0.30 5.04 9.99
N GLY A 6 0.86 4.63 10.47
CA GLY A 6 1.48 5.16 11.69
C GLY A 6 2.12 4.03 12.50
N VAL A 7 2.70 4.37 13.64
CA VAL A 7 3.18 3.33 14.57
C VAL A 7 1.95 2.54 15.08
N PRO A 8 2.02 1.20 15.21
CA PRO A 8 0.95 0.46 15.87
C PRO A 8 0.63 1.05 17.24
N ARG A 9 -0.64 1.01 17.64
CA ARG A 9 -1.17 1.62 18.88
C ARG A 9 -1.35 3.15 18.85
N SER A 10 -1.14 3.83 17.72
CA SER A 10 -1.45 5.27 17.54
C SER A 10 -2.91 5.57 17.11
N GLY A 11 -3.87 4.70 17.41
CA GLY A 11 -5.28 4.95 17.03
C GLY A 11 -5.61 4.76 15.54
N THR A 12 -4.74 4.14 14.74
CA THR A 12 -4.99 3.86 13.30
C THR A 12 -6.27 3.06 13.04
N THR A 13 -6.64 2.15 13.94
CA THR A 13 -7.91 1.39 13.86
C THR A 13 -9.13 2.27 14.16
N LEU A 14 -9.00 3.25 15.06
CA LEU A 14 -10.07 4.22 15.29
C LEU A 14 -10.26 5.10 14.05
N MET A 15 -9.16 5.63 13.49
CA MET A 15 -9.19 6.45 12.29
C MET A 15 -9.87 5.75 11.11
N ARG A 16 -9.50 4.49 10.81
CA ARG A 16 -10.16 3.75 9.72
C ARG A 16 -11.62 3.45 10.03
N ALA A 17 -11.98 3.20 11.29
CA ALA A 17 -13.38 2.92 11.67
C ALA A 17 -14.26 4.17 11.49
N MET A 18 -13.72 5.35 11.79
CA MET A 18 -14.41 6.63 11.51
C MET A 18 -14.62 6.84 10.01
N LEU A 19 -13.65 6.48 9.16
CA LEU A 19 -13.82 6.54 7.71
C LEU A 19 -14.81 5.48 7.18
N ASP A 20 -14.74 4.24 7.68
CA ASP A 20 -15.67 3.15 7.33
C ASP A 20 -17.13 3.51 7.63
N ALA A 21 -17.38 4.42 8.58
CA ALA A 21 -18.75 4.89 8.88
C ALA A 21 -19.32 5.84 7.80
N HIS A 22 -18.51 6.36 6.89
CA HIS A 22 -18.98 7.22 5.80
C HIS A 22 -19.55 6.34 4.66
N PRO A 23 -20.75 6.63 4.12
CA PRO A 23 -21.42 5.79 3.12
C PRO A 23 -20.68 5.60 1.79
N ASP A 24 -19.61 6.36 1.56
CA ASP A 24 -18.87 6.38 0.30
C ASP A 24 -17.45 5.81 0.46
N VAL A 25 -17.04 5.45 1.67
CA VAL A 25 -15.67 5.07 1.99
C VAL A 25 -15.65 3.67 2.59
N ARG A 26 -14.77 2.83 2.08
CA ARG A 26 -14.49 1.51 2.67
C ARG A 26 -12.99 1.31 2.85
N CYS A 27 -12.57 1.16 4.09
CA CYS A 27 -11.25 0.74 4.53
C CYS A 27 -11.18 -0.78 4.75
N GLY A 28 -12.04 -1.32 5.61
CA GLY A 28 -12.00 -2.73 6.02
C GLY A 28 -10.89 -3.06 7.05
N GLN A 29 -10.57 -4.35 7.18
CA GLN A 29 -9.58 -4.85 8.15
C GLN A 29 -8.13 -4.71 7.63
N GLU A 30 -7.15 -4.98 8.51
CA GLU A 30 -5.72 -5.02 8.11
C GLU A 30 -5.47 -6.16 7.12
N THR A 31 -4.85 -5.84 5.98
CA THR A 31 -4.61 -6.84 4.93
C THR A 31 -3.39 -7.70 5.24
N ARG A 32 -2.42 -7.17 6.02
CA ARG A 32 -1.16 -7.80 6.43
C ARG A 32 -0.18 -8.14 5.29
N VAL A 33 -0.68 -8.35 4.07
CA VAL A 33 0.11 -8.71 2.88
C VAL A 33 0.68 -7.50 2.17
N ILE A 34 -0.01 -6.35 2.19
CA ILE A 34 0.47 -5.10 1.57
C ILE A 34 1.80 -4.62 2.19
N PRO A 35 1.94 -4.48 3.52
CA PRO A 35 3.24 -4.08 4.07
C PRO A 35 4.36 -5.11 3.79
N ARG A 36 4.02 -6.39 3.60
CA ARG A 36 5.00 -7.45 3.27
C ARG A 36 5.51 -7.35 1.84
N ILE A 37 4.65 -7.15 0.85
CA ILE A 37 5.08 -6.96 -0.54
C ILE A 37 5.90 -5.67 -0.69
N LEU A 38 5.49 -4.60 0.00
CA LEU A 38 6.23 -3.33 -0.01
C LEU A 38 7.62 -3.49 0.62
N GLN A 39 7.71 -4.22 1.74
CA GLN A 39 8.99 -4.55 2.35
C GLN A 39 9.85 -5.42 1.42
N MET A 40 9.26 -6.41 0.74
CA MET A 40 10.00 -7.28 -0.19
C MET A 40 10.56 -6.47 -1.37
N ARG A 41 9.73 -5.62 -1.98
CA ARG A 41 10.16 -4.68 -3.04
C ARG A 41 11.30 -3.79 -2.58
N GLN A 42 11.19 -3.22 -1.37
CA GLN A 42 12.25 -2.38 -0.80
C GLN A 42 13.60 -3.12 -0.70
N HIS A 43 13.60 -4.40 -0.33
CA HIS A 43 14.84 -5.19 -0.26
C HIS A 43 15.47 -5.40 -1.64
N TRP A 44 14.67 -5.67 -2.67
CA TRP A 44 15.16 -5.82 -4.04
C TRP A 44 15.84 -4.54 -4.54
N THR A 45 15.25 -3.37 -4.28
CA THR A 45 15.79 -2.09 -4.75
C THR A 45 16.93 -1.54 -3.90
N THR A 46 17.02 -1.92 -2.62
CA THR A 46 18.13 -1.48 -1.73
C THR A 46 19.43 -2.26 -2.01
N SER A 47 19.32 -3.52 -2.43
CA SER A 47 20.48 -4.35 -2.79
C SER A 47 20.95 -4.04 -4.20
N LYS A 48 22.08 -3.33 -4.34
CA LYS A 48 22.68 -3.03 -5.66
C LYS A 48 22.91 -4.28 -6.52
N LYS A 49 23.38 -5.37 -5.90
CA LYS A 49 23.62 -6.64 -6.60
C LYS A 49 22.32 -7.23 -7.12
N GLU A 50 21.25 -7.19 -6.34
CA GLU A 50 19.97 -7.76 -6.76
C GLU A 50 19.27 -6.89 -7.79
N SER A 51 19.27 -5.57 -7.58
CA SER A 51 18.74 -4.59 -8.53
C SER A 51 19.40 -4.71 -9.91
N LEU A 52 20.72 -4.92 -9.99
CA LEU A 52 21.40 -5.17 -11.26
C LEU A 52 20.93 -6.46 -11.92
N ARG A 53 20.84 -7.56 -11.16
CA ARG A 53 20.39 -8.86 -11.69
C ARG A 53 18.95 -8.81 -12.21
N LEU A 54 18.07 -8.09 -11.52
CA LEU A 54 16.68 -7.89 -11.94
C LEU A 54 16.62 -7.09 -13.23
N SER A 55 17.38 -5.99 -13.34
CA SER A 55 17.45 -5.19 -14.56
C SER A 55 18.00 -5.98 -15.75
N GLU A 56 19.07 -6.76 -15.57
CA GLU A 56 19.61 -7.65 -16.61
C GLU A 56 18.64 -8.76 -17.03
N ALA A 57 17.72 -9.15 -16.15
CA ALA A 57 16.65 -10.10 -16.44
C ALA A 57 15.40 -9.45 -17.08
N GLY A 58 15.42 -8.14 -17.36
CA GLY A 58 14.26 -7.42 -17.89
C GLY A 58 13.16 -7.14 -16.86
N VAL A 59 13.48 -7.24 -15.56
CA VAL A 59 12.60 -6.92 -14.44
C VAL A 59 13.05 -5.58 -13.84
N ASP A 60 12.89 -4.52 -14.61
CA ASP A 60 13.22 -3.17 -14.20
C ASP A 60 12.15 -2.56 -13.27
N ASP A 61 12.36 -1.30 -12.88
CA ASP A 61 11.44 -0.59 -11.99
C ASP A 61 10.04 -0.45 -12.60
N GLU A 62 9.89 -0.32 -13.92
CA GLU A 62 8.57 -0.22 -14.56
C GLU A 62 7.77 -1.51 -14.40
N VAL A 63 8.40 -2.66 -14.65
CA VAL A 63 7.78 -3.98 -14.48
C VAL A 63 7.44 -4.23 -13.01
N LEU A 64 8.36 -3.94 -12.09
CA LEU A 64 8.14 -4.13 -10.66
C LEU A 64 7.02 -3.22 -10.13
N ASP A 65 7.01 -1.95 -10.53
CA ASP A 65 6.03 -0.98 -10.09
C ASP A 65 4.63 -1.34 -10.60
N ALA A 66 4.50 -1.76 -11.87
CA ALA A 66 3.25 -2.26 -12.41
C ALA A 66 2.74 -3.50 -11.64
N ALA A 67 3.63 -4.47 -11.35
CA ALA A 67 3.27 -5.69 -10.63
C ALA A 67 2.84 -5.40 -9.18
N VAL A 68 3.58 -4.55 -8.46
CA VAL A 68 3.26 -4.18 -7.07
C VAL A 68 1.99 -3.34 -7.00
N ALA A 69 1.78 -2.41 -7.93
CA ALA A 69 0.55 -1.63 -8.02
C ALA A 69 -0.66 -2.53 -8.26
N ALA A 70 -0.58 -3.47 -9.22
CA ALA A 70 -1.65 -4.43 -9.50
C ALA A 70 -1.95 -5.32 -8.29
N PHE A 71 -0.93 -5.86 -7.63
CA PHE A 71 -1.10 -6.66 -6.42
C PHE A 71 -1.81 -5.87 -5.31
N CYS A 72 -1.33 -4.65 -5.02
CA CYS A 72 -1.93 -3.80 -3.99
C CYS A 72 -3.38 -3.46 -4.33
N LEU A 73 -3.66 -3.10 -5.58
CA LEU A 73 -5.00 -2.72 -6.01
C LEU A 73 -5.98 -3.89 -5.92
N GLU A 74 -5.58 -5.10 -6.35
CA GLU A 74 -6.45 -6.27 -6.29
C GLU A 74 -6.80 -6.62 -4.85
N VAL A 75 -5.80 -6.60 -3.95
CA VAL A 75 -6.04 -6.81 -2.51
C VAL A 75 -7.02 -5.76 -2.00
N ILE A 76 -6.71 -4.46 -2.16
CA ILE A 76 -7.53 -3.36 -1.65
C ILE A 76 -8.97 -3.43 -2.19
N ALA A 77 -9.14 -3.69 -3.48
CA ALA A 77 -10.45 -3.73 -4.12
C ALA A 77 -11.28 -4.94 -3.69
N ARG A 78 -10.67 -6.12 -3.52
CA ARG A 78 -11.40 -7.39 -3.34
C ARG A 78 -11.53 -7.89 -1.90
N HIS A 79 -10.73 -7.38 -0.96
CA HIS A 79 -10.78 -7.90 0.42
C HIS A 79 -12.00 -7.44 1.24
N GLY A 80 -12.94 -6.71 0.63
CA GLY A 80 -14.17 -6.21 1.25
C GLY A 80 -15.10 -5.61 0.21
N ASP A 81 -16.19 -4.99 0.67
CA ASP A 81 -17.24 -4.46 -0.20
C ASP A 81 -16.75 -3.33 -1.13
N PRO A 82 -17.36 -3.16 -2.31
CA PRO A 82 -17.05 -2.04 -3.19
C PRO A 82 -17.53 -0.71 -2.58
N ALA A 83 -16.78 0.37 -2.80
CA ALA A 83 -17.17 1.72 -2.42
C ALA A 83 -16.57 2.77 -3.37
N PRO A 84 -17.19 3.95 -3.52
CA PRO A 84 -16.65 5.05 -4.33
C PRO A 84 -15.21 5.44 -3.96
N ARG A 85 -14.87 5.38 -2.67
CA ARG A 85 -13.52 5.69 -2.16
C ARG A 85 -12.98 4.48 -1.39
N LEU A 86 -12.02 3.79 -1.99
CA LEU A 86 -11.30 2.71 -1.34
C LEU A 86 -10.18 3.25 -0.43
N CYS A 87 -10.07 2.64 0.73
CA CYS A 87 -9.11 2.94 1.77
C CYS A 87 -8.37 1.66 2.18
N ASN A 88 -7.11 1.79 2.59
CA ASN A 88 -6.33 0.71 3.19
C ASN A 88 -5.73 1.20 4.51
N LYS A 89 -5.84 0.37 5.55
CA LYS A 89 -5.17 0.61 6.83
C LYS A 89 -4.33 -0.61 7.19
N ASP A 90 -3.03 -0.46 7.02
CA ASP A 90 -2.00 -1.35 7.55
C ASP A 90 -0.92 -0.43 8.14
N PRO A 91 -0.65 -0.47 9.47
CA PRO A 91 0.11 0.60 10.15
C PRO A 91 1.44 0.95 9.49
N LEU A 92 2.22 -0.08 9.13
CA LEU A 92 3.58 0.07 8.60
C LEU A 92 3.64 0.35 7.10
N THR A 93 2.51 0.37 6.39
CA THR A 93 2.44 0.71 4.96
C THR A 93 2.97 2.11 4.68
N LEU A 94 2.83 3.04 5.63
CA LEU A 94 3.36 4.41 5.51
C LEU A 94 4.89 4.52 5.60
N LYS A 95 5.63 3.45 5.96
CA LYS A 95 7.08 3.42 5.76
C LYS A 95 7.45 3.55 4.27
N SER A 96 6.54 3.16 3.39
CA SER A 96 6.67 3.22 1.93
C SER A 96 5.77 4.30 1.33
N ALA A 97 5.36 5.33 2.09
CA ALA A 97 4.44 6.37 1.60
C ALA A 97 4.94 7.09 0.34
N GLY A 98 6.24 7.40 0.27
CA GLY A 98 6.83 8.02 -0.93
C GLY A 98 6.69 7.14 -2.17
N TYR A 99 6.93 5.83 -2.03
CA TYR A 99 6.77 4.86 -3.11
C TYR A 99 5.29 4.64 -3.48
N LEU A 100 4.40 4.54 -2.50
CA LEU A 100 2.96 4.43 -2.77
C LEU A 100 2.42 5.68 -3.47
N SER A 101 3.00 6.86 -3.23
CA SER A 101 2.65 8.09 -3.92
C SER A 101 3.09 8.09 -5.38
N SER A 102 4.18 7.40 -5.75
CA SER A 102 4.57 7.24 -7.15
C SER A 102 3.69 6.22 -7.87
N LEU A 103 3.31 5.12 -7.19
CA LEU A 103 2.41 4.11 -7.76
C LEU A 103 0.97 4.61 -7.92
N PHE A 104 0.47 5.42 -6.98
CA PHE A 104 -0.90 5.90 -6.96
C PHE A 104 -0.93 7.44 -6.79
N PRO A 105 -0.73 8.22 -7.87
CA PRO A 105 -0.54 9.68 -7.78
C PRO A 105 -1.71 10.45 -7.16
N GLN A 106 -2.93 9.91 -7.23
CA GLN A 106 -4.12 10.51 -6.62
C GLN A 106 -4.41 10.00 -5.20
N ALA A 107 -3.55 9.13 -4.64
CA ALA A 107 -3.72 8.64 -3.29
C ALA A 107 -3.50 9.74 -2.26
N LYS A 108 -4.20 9.66 -1.14
CA LYS A 108 -4.03 10.52 0.03
C LYS A 108 -3.57 9.68 1.21
N PHE A 109 -2.78 10.28 2.10
CA PHE A 109 -2.16 9.60 3.23
C PHE A 109 -2.59 10.27 4.54
N ILE A 110 -2.98 9.47 5.52
CA ILE A 110 -3.30 9.91 6.88
C ILE A 110 -2.30 9.22 7.83
N PHE A 111 -1.36 10.00 8.35
CA PHE A 111 -0.32 9.54 9.29
C PHE A 111 -0.78 9.81 10.72
N MET A 112 -0.89 8.75 11.51
CA MET A 112 -1.29 8.76 12.92
C MET A 112 -0.11 8.63 13.87
#